data_AF-A0A355BWW0-F1
#
_entry.id   AF-A0A355BWW0-F1
#
_cell.length_a   1.000
_cell.length_b   1.000
_cell.length_c   1.000
_cell.angle_alpha   90.00
_cell.angle_beta   90.00
_cell.angle_gamma   90.00
#
_symmetry.space_group_name_H-M   'P 1'
#
loop_
_entity.id
_entity.type
_entity.pdbx_description
1 polymer ?
#
loop_
_entity_poly.entity_id
_entity_poly.type
_entity_poly.pdbx_seq_one_letter_code
_entity_poly.pdbx_strand_id
1 'polypeptide(L)'
;MRAWLAVLFFIPVLASGQSFIVKDLTGENLFTQNIEGPNTNEQGDLFVVNFEEDGTIGQVLPNGTVTRYITLPKGSIANAIIFDRKGDMLLAD
;
A
#
# COMPACT_ATOMS: atom_id res chain seq x y z
N MET A 1 -40.46 -21.39 -45.03
CA MET A 1 -39.83 -20.87 -43.80
C MET A 1 -38.33 -21.13 -43.91
N ARG A 2 -37.50 -20.09 -44.02
CA ARG A 2 -36.04 -20.23 -44.19
C ARG A 2 -35.36 -20.12 -42.83
N ALA A 3 -34.81 -21.22 -42.32
CA ALA A 3 -33.99 -21.22 -41.13
C ALA A 3 -32.57 -20.77 -41.49
N TRP A 4 -32.09 -19.71 -40.85
CA TRP A 4 -30.70 -19.27 -40.95
C TRP A 4 -29.91 -19.97 -39.85
N LEU A 5 -28.87 -20.72 -40.22
CA LEU A 5 -27.96 -21.36 -39.29
C LEU A 5 -26.85 -20.34 -38.93
N ALA A 6 -26.87 -19.82 -37.71
CA ALA A 6 -25.77 -19.00 -37.20
C ALA A 6 -24.66 -19.92 -36.68
N VAL A 7 -23.47 -19.83 -37.28
CA VAL A 7 -22.28 -20.53 -36.80
C VAL A 7 -21.54 -19.59 -35.84
N LEU A 8 -21.48 -19.96 -34.56
CA LEU A 8 -20.70 -19.26 -33.54
C LEU A 8 -19.25 -19.76 -33.58
N PHE A 9 -18.31 -18.86 -33.90
CA PHE A 9 -16.88 -19.13 -33.76
C PHE A 9 -16.43 -18.81 -32.33
N PHE A 10 -15.93 -19.81 -31.62
CA PHE A 10 -15.24 -19.64 -30.35
C PHE A 10 -13.77 -19.28 -30.62
N ILE A 11 -13.36 -18.06 -30.23
CA ILE A 11 -11.94 -17.67 -30.24
C ILE A 11 -11.38 -17.96 -28.84
N PRO A 12 -10.43 -18.89 -28.68
CA PRO A 12 -9.77 -19.09 -27.41
C PRO A 12 -8.86 -17.89 -27.12
N VAL A 13 -9.12 -17.18 -26.03
CA VAL A 13 -8.17 -16.19 -25.49
C VAL A 13 -7.06 -16.95 -24.80
N LEU A 14 -5.87 -16.94 -25.40
CA LEU A 14 -4.66 -17.41 -24.73
C LEU A 14 -4.15 -16.28 -23.82
N ALA A 15 -4.44 -16.38 -22.53
CA ALA A 15 -3.87 -15.47 -21.54
C ALA A 15 -2.39 -15.83 -21.33
N SER A 16 -1.50 -14.98 -21.84
CA SER A 16 -0.07 -15.00 -21.51
C SER A 16 0.13 -14.25 -20.19
N GLY A 17 0.47 -14.96 -19.12
CA GLY A 17 0.80 -14.35 -17.84
C GLY A 17 2.23 -13.82 -17.88
N GLN A 18 2.40 -12.50 -17.99
CA GLN A 18 3.70 -11.86 -17.82
C GLN A 18 4.13 -11.93 -16.35
N SER A 19 5.38 -12.29 -16.09
CA SER A 19 5.92 -12.30 -14.73
C SER A 19 5.99 -10.88 -14.17
N PHE A 20 5.61 -10.72 -12.90
CA PHE A 20 5.80 -9.47 -12.19
C PHE A 20 7.28 -9.31 -11.84
N ILE A 21 7.88 -8.18 -12.22
CA ILE A 21 9.24 -7.82 -11.82
C ILE A 21 9.15 -6.94 -10.57
N VAL A 22 9.68 -7.45 -9.47
CA VAL A 22 9.74 -6.74 -8.20
C VAL A 22 10.74 -5.59 -8.32
N LYS A 23 10.41 -4.45 -7.73
CA LYS A 23 11.26 -3.27 -7.60
C LYS A 23 11.01 -2.64 -6.24
N ASP A 24 12.01 -1.95 -5.72
CA ASP A 24 11.84 -1.16 -4.51
C ASP A 24 10.83 -0.04 -4.76
N LEU A 25 9.94 0.16 -3.80
CA LEU A 25 8.95 1.23 -3.88
C LEU A 25 9.58 2.55 -3.44
N THR A 26 10.33 2.55 -2.34
CA THR A 26 10.91 3.73 -1.71
C THR A 26 12.42 3.77 -1.90
N GLY A 27 13.02 4.95 -1.69
CA GLY A 27 14.47 5.07 -1.62
C GLY A 27 15.06 4.40 -0.37
N GLU A 28 16.37 4.21 -0.40
CA GLU A 28 17.14 3.64 0.70
C GLU A 28 17.29 4.61 1.88
N ASN A 29 17.42 4.06 3.09
CA ASN A 29 17.73 4.80 4.33
C ASN A 29 16.75 5.94 4.68
N LEU A 30 15.49 5.83 4.28
CA LEU A 30 14.45 6.82 4.60
C LEU A 30 13.83 6.63 6.00
N PHE A 31 13.98 5.46 6.58
CA PHE A 31 13.34 5.06 7.83
C PHE A 31 14.37 4.81 8.91
N THR A 32 13.97 4.94 10.17
CA THR A 32 14.84 4.54 11.27
C THR A 32 14.97 3.03 11.36
N GLN A 33 15.83 2.55 12.25
CA GLN A 33 15.98 1.12 12.51
C GLN A 33 14.78 0.51 13.26
N ASN A 34 13.87 1.35 13.77
CA ASN A 34 12.66 0.93 14.49
C ASN A 34 11.41 0.90 13.59
N ILE A 35 11.56 0.92 12.26
CA ILE A 35 10.41 0.82 11.35
C ILE A 35 9.76 -0.57 11.42
N GLU A 36 8.44 -0.60 11.64
CA GLU A 36 7.63 -1.82 11.68
C GLU A 36 6.21 -1.58 11.12
N GLY A 37 5.45 -2.66 10.91
CA GLY A 37 3.99 -2.61 10.78
C GLY A 37 3.38 -1.62 9.76
N PRO A 38 3.81 -1.60 8.48
CA PRO A 38 3.12 -0.82 7.45
C PRO A 38 1.66 -1.23 7.32
N ASN A 39 0.76 -0.27 7.07
CA ASN A 39 -0.65 -0.58 6.82
C ASN A 39 -1.28 0.40 5.83
N THR A 40 -2.38 -0.01 5.21
CA THR A 40 -3.13 0.81 4.26
C THR A 40 -4.47 1.25 4.84
N ASN A 41 -4.91 2.47 4.54
CA ASN A 41 -6.28 2.89 4.81
C ASN A 41 -7.27 2.22 3.81
N GLU A 42 -8.56 2.53 3.92
CA GLU A 42 -9.60 2.01 3.02
C GLU A 42 -9.41 2.44 1.55
N GLN A 43 -8.72 3.57 1.32
CA GLN A 43 -8.40 4.09 -0.01
C GLN A 43 -7.16 3.42 -0.63
N GLY A 44 -6.44 2.60 0.15
CA GLY A 44 -5.19 1.95 -0.27
C GLY A 44 -3.94 2.83 -0.12
N ASP A 45 -4.04 3.99 0.55
CA ASP A 45 -2.87 4.79 0.89
C ASP A 45 -2.02 4.06 1.93
N LEU A 46 -0.73 3.92 1.67
CA LEU A 46 0.22 3.20 2.52
C LEU A 46 0.83 4.14 3.57
N PHE A 47 0.81 3.72 4.83
CA PHE A 47 1.42 4.41 5.95
C PHE A 47 2.44 3.53 6.67
N VAL A 48 3.46 4.17 7.24
CA VAL A 48 4.61 3.54 7.90
C VAL A 48 4.98 4.30 9.17
N VAL A 49 5.42 3.59 10.22
CA VAL A 49 5.98 4.23 11.42
C VAL A 49 7.46 4.59 11.23
N ASN A 50 7.94 5.51 12.04
CA ASN A 50 9.34 5.90 12.20
C ASN A 50 10.02 6.32 10.88
N PHE A 51 9.37 7.26 10.18
CA PHE A 51 9.88 7.88 8.95
C PHE A 51 10.84 9.03 9.26
N GLU A 52 12.10 8.94 8.80
CA GLU A 52 13.22 9.83 9.12
C GLU A 52 13.66 9.81 10.60
N GLU A 53 12.71 9.87 11.55
CA GLU A 53 12.95 9.87 12.99
C GLU A 53 11.87 9.07 13.74
N ASP A 54 12.24 8.51 14.89
CA ASP A 54 11.31 7.75 15.75
C ASP A 54 10.18 8.65 16.26
N GLY A 55 8.98 8.09 16.33
CA GLY A 55 7.79 8.83 16.75
C GLY A 55 7.16 9.67 15.63
N THR A 56 7.38 9.30 14.37
CA THR A 56 6.70 9.91 13.23
C THR A 56 6.00 8.86 12.38
N ILE A 57 4.99 9.28 11.63
CA ILE A 57 4.29 8.43 10.66
C ILE A 57 4.54 9.03 9.27
N GLY A 58 4.96 8.19 8.32
CA GLY A 58 5.09 8.54 6.91
C GLY A 58 3.89 8.04 6.10
N GLN A 59 3.48 8.81 5.08
CA GLN A 59 2.61 8.35 4.00
C GLN A 59 3.48 8.07 2.77
N VAL A 60 3.36 6.87 2.20
CA VAL A 60 4.06 6.46 0.98
C VAL A 60 3.14 6.70 -0.21
N LEU A 61 3.54 7.61 -1.10
CA LEU A 61 2.81 7.91 -2.32
C LEU A 61 3.03 6.81 -3.39
N PRO A 62 2.13 6.68 -4.39
CA PRO A 62 2.26 5.65 -5.43
C PRO A 62 3.55 5.71 -6.25
N ASN A 63 4.21 6.87 -6.29
CA ASN A 63 5.50 7.07 -6.96
C ASN A 63 6.71 6.72 -6.07
N GLY A 64 6.50 6.26 -4.84
CA GLY A 64 7.57 5.93 -3.90
C GLY A 64 8.07 7.07 -3.02
N THR A 65 7.58 8.30 -3.24
CA THR A 65 7.90 9.42 -2.36
C THR A 65 7.21 9.23 -1.01
N VAL A 66 7.96 9.41 0.07
CA VAL A 66 7.41 9.35 1.44
C VAL A 66 7.34 10.76 1.99
N THR A 67 6.19 11.12 2.55
CA THR A 67 5.99 12.41 3.22
C THR A 67 5.61 12.18 4.68
N ARG A 68 6.04 13.09 5.56
CA ARG A 68 5.62 13.04 6.96
C ARG A 68 4.13 13.35 7.07
N TYR A 69 3.38 12.40 7.63
CA TYR A 69 1.95 12.50 7.87
C TYR A 69 1.66 13.11 9.24
N ILE A 70 2.33 12.63 10.29
CA ILE A 70 2.17 13.14 11.67
C ILE A 70 3.47 12.92 12.46
N THR A 71 3.74 13.84 13.39
CA THR A 71 4.70 13.65 14.48
C THR A 71 3.93 13.39 15.77
N LEU A 72 4.29 12.31 16.48
CA LEU A 72 3.65 11.92 17.74
C LEU A 72 4.06 12.85 18.89
N PRO A 73 3.29 12.86 19.99
CA PRO A 73 3.70 13.54 21.20
C PRO A 73 5.08 13.09 21.67
N LYS A 74 5.82 14.00 22.32
CA LYS A 74 7.16 13.72 22.80
C LYS A 74 7.19 12.47 23.69
N GLY A 75 8.04 11.51 23.31
CA GLY A 75 8.27 10.28 24.05
C GLY A 75 7.44 9.09 23.57
N SER A 76 6.48 9.30 22.66
CA SER A 76 5.75 8.21 22.02
C SER A 76 6.44 7.73 20.75
N ILE A 77 6.52 6.40 20.59
CA ILE A 77 7.12 5.75 19.42
C ILE A 77 6.19 4.62 19.00
N ALA A 78 5.38 4.87 17.98
CA ALA A 78 4.45 3.85 17.51
C ALA A 78 5.19 2.65 16.92
N ASN A 79 4.73 1.44 17.24
CA ASN A 79 5.22 0.18 16.67
C ASN A 79 4.28 -0.42 15.62
N ALA A 80 3.00 -0.01 15.59
CA ALA A 80 2.02 -0.53 14.64
C ALA A 80 0.97 0.51 14.24
N ILE A 81 0.46 0.34 13.02
CA ILE A 81 -0.64 1.12 12.46
C ILE A 81 -1.82 0.17 12.20
N ILE A 82 -2.99 0.49 12.74
CA ILE A 82 -4.25 -0.19 12.44
C ILE A 82 -5.31 0.86 12.09
N PHE A 83 -6.06 0.64 11.02
CA PHE A 83 -7.26 1.43 10.73
C PHE A 83 -8.48 0.69 11.26
N ASP A 84 -9.31 1.38 12.04
CA ASP A 84 -10.58 0.82 12.50
C ASP A 84 -11.66 0.90 11.40
N ARG A 85 -12.87 0.40 11.68
CA ARG A 85 -13.98 0.39 10.70
C ARG A 85 -14.53 1.78 10.36
N LYS A 86 -14.16 2.82 11.11
CA LYS A 86 -14.54 4.20 10.84
C LYS A 86 -13.46 4.93 10.03
N GLY A 87 -12.32 4.29 9.82
CA GLY A 87 -11.14 4.88 9.17
C GLY A 87 -10.23 5.63 10.14
N ASP A 88 -10.45 5.50 11.45
CA ASP A 88 -9.57 6.13 12.44
C ASP A 88 -8.24 5.38 12.49
N MET A 89 -7.14 6.13 12.40
CA MET A 89 -5.78 5.59 12.56
C MET A 89 -5.50 5.35 14.05
N LEU A 90 -5.30 4.08 14.40
CA LEU A 90 -4.89 3.63 15.73
C LEU A 90 -3.40 3.30 15.70
N LEU A 91 -2.66 3.91 16.63
CA LEU A 91 -1.22 3.75 16.78
C LEU A 91 -0.95 3.11 18.14
N ALA A 92 -0.31 1.95 18.13
CA ALA A 92 0.16 1.31 19.36
C ALA A 92 1.57 1.83 19.68
N ASP A 93 1.83 2.11 20.96
CA ASP A 93 3.08 2.61 21.55
C ASP A 93 3.48 1.67 22.68
#